data_AF-A0A225UWB4-F1
#
_entry.id   AF-A0A225UWB4-F1
#
_cell.length_a   1.000
_cell.length_b   1.000
_cell.length_c   1.000
_cell.angle_alpha   90.00
_cell.angle_beta   90.00
_cell.angle_gamma   90.00
#
_symmetry.space_group_name_H-M   'P 1'
#
loop_
_entity.id
_entity.type
_entity.pdbx_description
1 polymer ?
#
loop_
_entity_poly.entity_id
_entity_poly.type
_entity_poly.pdbx_seq_one_letter_code
_entity_poly.pdbx_strand_id
1 'polypeptide(L)'
;MIMLLLDAPEPEALGILDPAVIPTVTTQATAVVVEAADQLQIRPECLSFLPCATMLPRRQFAPDNACIPGRQQTRQYNIADVDPWVIQRINTLTIMTVTLEVLSRALPFRPEWIFPSHLPRSAVPRTGQYCSNLITGQNVRDLMAALLWNVLTGANIPEPMSFEITVDGRLGFLIERYSAVEFQDLIAYWESTHHFPVPTSQIRSDPYLATFVVERKNRRSHAGARWKQILNLFLIAMREGWCDRDLLLDPYFLHFPKRTDEVAWYPGIEARNANIADPQLNRREPANLIEALAECDAADPWRTHYRLHHACHTARRVV
;
A
#
# COMPACT_ATOMS: atom_id res chain seq x y z
N MET A 1 18.65 -6.41 40.48
CA MET A 1 18.87 -5.21 39.63
C MET A 1 18.33 -5.48 38.23
N ILE A 2 17.00 -5.68 38.15
CA ILE A 2 16.16 -5.62 36.94
C ILE A 2 14.85 -5.05 37.49
N MET A 3 14.79 -3.73 37.59
CA MET A 3 13.60 -2.94 37.84
C MET A 3 13.80 -1.67 37.04
N LEU A 4 12.80 -1.36 36.23
CA LEU A 4 12.42 -0.08 35.61
C LEU A 4 11.80 -0.40 34.23
N LEU A 5 10.65 -1.05 34.31
CA LEU A 5 9.67 -1.18 33.23
C LEU A 5 8.43 -0.44 33.77
N LEU A 6 7.89 0.47 32.96
CA LEU A 6 6.63 1.20 33.14
C LEU A 6 6.69 2.40 34.10
N ASP A 7 6.92 3.60 33.54
CA ASP A 7 6.31 4.84 34.07
C ASP A 7 5.15 5.24 33.14
N ALA A 8 4.21 4.30 32.97
CA ALA A 8 2.81 4.58 32.71
C ALA A 8 2.05 4.07 33.94
N PRO A 9 0.99 4.75 34.39
CA PRO A 9 0.30 4.37 35.61
C PRO A 9 -0.11 2.90 35.53
N GLU A 10 0.15 2.17 36.61
CA GLU A 10 -0.29 0.80 36.89
C GLU A 10 -1.57 0.45 36.10
N PRO A 11 -1.63 -0.66 35.33
CA PRO A 11 -2.86 -1.08 34.66
C PRO A 11 -4.00 -1.40 35.65
N GLU A 12 -3.70 -1.50 36.95
CA GLU A 12 -4.67 -1.50 38.04
C GLU A 12 -5.48 -0.18 38.12
N ALA A 13 -4.92 0.94 37.63
CA ALA A 13 -5.52 2.27 37.72
C ALA A 13 -6.61 2.57 36.68
N LEU A 14 -6.84 1.70 35.68
CA LEU A 14 -7.89 1.89 34.67
C LEU A 14 -8.97 0.79 34.65
N GLY A 15 -8.79 -0.34 35.33
CA GLY A 15 -9.84 -1.36 35.49
C GLY A 15 -10.37 -2.00 34.20
N ILE A 16 -9.64 -1.91 33.08
CA ILE A 16 -10.13 -2.33 31.74
C ILE A 16 -9.80 -3.80 31.43
N LEU A 17 -8.85 -4.42 32.12
CA LEU A 17 -8.44 -5.82 31.88
C LEU A 17 -8.21 -6.55 33.20
N ASP A 18 -8.65 -7.81 33.26
CA ASP A 18 -8.40 -8.73 34.39
C ASP A 18 -6.87 -8.92 34.55
N PRO A 19 -6.31 -8.78 35.77
CA PRO A 19 -4.89 -9.01 36.05
C PRO A 19 -4.36 -10.36 35.56
N ALA A 20 -5.22 -11.39 35.46
CA ALA A 20 -4.84 -12.69 34.92
C ALA A 20 -4.59 -12.70 33.40
N VAL A 21 -5.09 -11.70 32.66
CA VAL A 21 -5.00 -11.62 31.19
C VAL A 21 -3.79 -10.82 30.73
N ILE A 22 -3.25 -9.94 31.59
CA ILE A 22 -2.11 -9.06 31.30
C ILE A 22 -0.84 -9.85 30.88
N PRO A 23 -0.45 -10.95 31.56
CA PRO A 23 0.72 -11.73 31.17
C PRO A 23 0.55 -12.34 29.78
N THR A 24 -0.64 -12.87 29.48
CA THR A 24 -0.94 -13.51 28.20
C THR A 24 -0.91 -12.52 27.04
N VAL A 25 -1.49 -11.32 27.21
CA VAL A 25 -1.46 -10.25 26.19
C VAL A 25 -0.04 -9.78 25.94
N THR A 26 0.76 -9.62 27.01
CA THR A 26 2.16 -9.19 26.91
C THR A 26 3.03 -10.25 26.21
N THR A 27 2.84 -11.54 26.53
CA THR A 27 3.53 -12.64 25.85
C THR A 27 3.13 -12.74 24.38
N GLN A 28 1.84 -12.61 24.04
CA GLN A 28 1.38 -12.64 22.66
C GLN A 28 1.92 -11.45 21.84
N ALA A 29 1.91 -10.25 22.42
CA ALA A 29 2.48 -9.07 21.77
C ALA A 29 4.00 -9.23 21.52
N THR A 30 4.71 -9.82 22.48
CA THR A 30 6.15 -10.08 22.37
C THR A 30 6.46 -11.13 21.30
N ALA A 31 5.68 -12.21 21.24
CA ALA A 31 5.84 -13.26 20.23
C ALA A 31 5.59 -12.72 18.81
N VAL A 32 4.56 -11.88 18.62
CA VAL A 32 4.27 -11.23 17.33
C VAL A 32 5.41 -10.28 16.91
N VAL A 33 5.99 -9.55 17.86
CA VAL A 33 7.14 -8.67 17.59
C VAL A 33 8.38 -9.46 17.18
N VAL A 34 8.65 -10.60 17.83
CA VAL A 34 9.79 -11.47 17.49
C VAL A 34 9.60 -12.14 16.13
N GLU A 35 8.41 -12.65 15.83
CA GLU A 35 8.12 -13.26 14.52
C GLU A 35 8.21 -12.24 13.38
N ALA A 36 7.70 -11.02 13.60
CA ALA A 36 7.86 -9.92 12.66
C ALA A 36 9.32 -9.48 12.50
N ALA A 37 10.14 -9.57 13.57
CA ALA A 37 11.56 -9.25 13.55
C ALA A 37 12.37 -10.28 12.74
N ASP A 38 12.05 -11.57 12.91
CA ASP A 38 12.75 -12.69 12.29
C ASP A 38 12.50 -12.76 10.77
N GLN A 39 11.25 -12.53 10.32
CA GLN A 39 10.92 -12.42 8.88
C GLN A 39 11.67 -11.28 8.16
N LEU A 40 12.24 -10.37 8.93
CA LEU A 40 12.74 -9.09 8.47
C LEU A 40 14.23 -8.88 8.80
N GLN A 41 14.88 -9.80 9.52
CA GLN A 41 16.25 -9.65 10.05
C GLN A 41 16.45 -8.32 10.82
N ILE A 42 15.43 -7.89 11.56
CA ILE A 42 15.44 -6.66 12.37
C ILE A 42 15.80 -7.00 13.82
N ARG A 43 16.50 -6.09 14.52
CA ARG A 43 16.65 -6.19 15.97
C ARG A 43 15.30 -5.94 16.69
N PRO A 44 14.82 -6.82 17.58
CA PRO A 44 13.49 -6.72 18.20
C PRO A 44 13.17 -5.37 18.85
N GLU A 45 14.16 -4.65 19.37
CA GLU A 45 13.99 -3.29 19.90
C GLU A 45 13.38 -2.30 18.90
N CYS A 46 13.67 -2.45 17.60
CA CYS A 46 13.15 -1.58 16.53
C CYS A 46 11.70 -1.89 16.15
N LEU A 47 11.13 -3.00 16.64
CA LEU A 47 9.72 -3.38 16.44
C LEU A 47 8.92 -3.32 17.74
N SER A 48 9.57 -3.01 18.86
CA SER A 48 8.92 -2.91 20.15
C SER A 48 7.93 -1.73 20.18
N PHE A 49 6.78 -1.96 20.81
CA PHE A 49 5.79 -0.91 21.12
C PHE A 49 6.19 -0.07 22.34
N LEU A 50 7.27 -0.44 23.03
CA LEU A 50 7.82 0.33 24.12
C LEU A 50 8.72 1.43 23.53
N PRO A 51 8.55 2.70 23.93
CA PRO A 51 9.37 3.78 23.41
C PRO A 51 10.84 3.54 23.74
N CYS A 52 11.67 3.39 22.71
CA CYS A 52 13.11 3.44 22.91
C CYS A 52 13.51 4.92 22.96
N ALA A 53 14.08 5.41 24.07
CA ALA A 53 14.35 6.83 24.26
C ALA A 53 15.26 7.44 23.18
N THR A 54 16.10 6.62 22.53
CA THR A 54 16.94 7.04 21.39
C THR A 54 16.19 7.11 20.05
N MET A 55 15.01 6.49 19.98
CA MET A 55 14.15 6.44 18.79
C MET A 55 13.01 7.46 18.85
N LEU A 56 12.85 8.22 19.94
CA LEU A 56 11.79 9.23 20.09
C LEU A 56 12.16 10.55 19.39
N PRO A 57 11.16 11.32 18.91
CA PRO A 57 11.44 12.57 18.24
C PRO A 57 11.84 13.64 19.24
N ARG A 58 12.79 14.52 18.86
CA ARG A 58 13.21 15.65 19.70
C ARG A 58 12.09 16.69 19.89
N ARG A 59 11.18 16.79 18.93
CA ARG A 59 9.92 17.54 18.98
C ARG A 59 8.84 16.71 18.32
N GLN A 60 7.65 16.72 18.89
CA GLN A 60 6.49 16.11 18.24
C GLN A 60 6.27 16.74 16.86
N PHE A 61 5.87 15.88 15.91
CA PHE A 61 5.53 16.25 14.53
C PHE A 61 4.55 17.42 14.48
N ALA A 62 3.43 17.28 15.19
CA ALA A 62 2.43 18.32 15.33
C ALA A 62 1.92 18.34 16.77
N PRO A 63 1.41 19.49 17.26
CA PRO A 63 0.67 19.54 18.52
C PRO A 63 -0.50 18.53 18.54
N ASP A 64 -0.87 18.03 19.71
CA ASP A 64 -1.97 17.06 19.88
C ASP A 64 -3.30 17.51 19.24
N ASN A 65 -3.54 18.84 19.20
CA ASN A 65 -4.72 19.47 18.60
C ASN A 65 -4.55 19.79 17.10
N ALA A 66 -3.48 19.33 16.46
CA ALA A 66 -3.24 19.46 15.02
C ALA A 66 -3.22 18.09 14.33
N CYS A 67 -2.79 17.03 15.03
CA CYS A 67 -2.75 15.67 14.47
C CYS A 67 -4.07 15.20 13.86
N ILE A 68 -3.96 14.41 12.79
CA ILE A 68 -5.06 13.68 12.15
C ILE A 68 -4.76 12.16 12.19
N PRO A 69 -5.66 11.32 12.75
CA PRO A 69 -6.76 11.69 13.65
C PRO A 69 -6.22 12.29 14.96
N GLY A 70 -7.13 12.75 15.84
CA GLY A 70 -6.74 13.39 17.09
C GLY A 70 -5.86 12.46 17.93
N ARG A 71 -4.87 12.99 18.64
CA ARG A 71 -3.85 12.11 19.26
C ARG A 71 -4.43 11.27 20.39
N GLN A 72 -4.91 11.92 21.45
CA GLN A 72 -5.47 11.27 22.65
C GLN A 72 -7.00 11.23 22.62
N GLN A 73 -7.63 12.25 22.05
CA GLN A 73 -9.09 12.42 22.03
C GLN A 73 -9.59 12.50 20.59
N THR A 74 -10.81 12.00 20.38
CA THR A 74 -11.52 12.15 19.10
C THR A 74 -11.82 13.61 18.83
N ARG A 75 -11.85 13.99 17.56
CA ARG A 75 -12.09 15.37 17.14
C ARG A 75 -13.07 15.43 15.98
N GLN A 76 -13.85 16.51 15.94
CA GLN A 76 -14.68 16.81 14.79
C GLN A 76 -13.85 17.67 13.82
N TYR A 77 -13.58 17.12 12.64
CA TYR A 77 -12.86 17.82 11.59
C TYR A 77 -13.82 18.41 10.55
N ASN A 78 -13.39 19.43 9.82
CA ASN A 78 -14.08 19.80 8.57
C ASN A 78 -13.60 18.90 7.44
N ILE A 79 -14.49 18.63 6.49
CA ILE A 79 -14.18 17.73 5.36
C ILE A 79 -12.96 18.22 4.55
N ALA A 80 -12.80 19.54 4.42
CA ALA A 80 -11.68 20.14 3.68
C ALA A 80 -10.32 19.92 4.37
N ASP A 81 -10.32 19.77 5.69
CA ASP A 81 -9.10 19.63 6.51
C ASP A 81 -8.61 18.18 6.53
N VAL A 82 -9.52 17.22 6.31
CA VAL A 82 -9.20 15.79 6.32
C VAL A 82 -9.39 15.13 4.96
N ASP A 83 -9.67 15.85 3.89
CA ASP A 83 -9.65 15.29 2.54
C ASP A 83 -8.23 14.81 2.20
N PRO A 84 -8.01 13.57 1.69
CA PRO A 84 -8.96 12.64 1.08
C PRO A 84 -9.56 11.59 2.04
N TRP A 85 -9.33 11.71 3.34
CA TRP A 85 -9.81 10.75 4.32
C TRP A 85 -11.33 10.79 4.47
N VAL A 86 -11.90 9.62 4.74
CA VAL A 86 -13.33 9.50 5.05
C VAL A 86 -13.58 10.12 6.43
N ILE A 87 -14.13 11.33 6.45
CA ILE A 87 -14.35 12.15 7.65
C ILE A 87 -15.10 11.41 8.76
N GLN A 88 -16.14 10.62 8.42
CA GLN A 88 -16.89 9.87 9.42
C GLN A 88 -16.02 8.85 10.16
N ARG A 89 -15.01 8.30 9.47
CA ARG A 89 -14.04 7.39 10.10
C ARG A 89 -13.03 8.17 10.91
N ILE A 90 -12.46 9.26 10.39
CA ILE A 90 -11.44 10.03 11.11
C ILE A 90 -11.97 10.60 12.42
N ASN A 91 -13.21 11.10 12.44
CA ASN A 91 -13.79 11.71 13.64
C ASN A 91 -13.97 10.73 14.81
N THR A 92 -13.94 9.42 14.55
CA THR A 92 -14.10 8.37 15.57
C THR A 92 -12.78 7.74 16.01
N LEU A 93 -11.64 8.14 15.42
CA LEU A 93 -10.33 7.54 15.68
C LEU A 93 -9.48 8.44 16.57
N THR A 94 -8.53 7.82 17.26
CA THR A 94 -7.39 8.52 17.84
C THR A 94 -6.09 7.80 17.50
N ILE A 95 -4.97 8.52 17.46
CA ILE A 95 -3.65 7.90 17.19
C ILE A 95 -3.31 6.86 18.27
N MET A 96 -3.65 7.15 19.53
CA MET A 96 -3.32 6.25 20.64
C MET A 96 -4.14 4.96 20.63
N THR A 97 -5.38 4.98 20.13
CA THR A 97 -6.27 3.80 20.17
C THR A 97 -6.47 3.12 18.82
N VAL A 98 -6.10 3.77 17.70
CA VAL A 98 -6.27 3.16 16.37
C VAL A 98 -5.46 1.86 16.29
N THR A 99 -6.09 0.80 15.80
CA THR A 99 -5.45 -0.50 15.62
C THR A 99 -4.90 -0.62 14.20
N LEU A 100 -3.96 -1.55 14.00
CA LEU A 100 -3.44 -1.87 12.68
C LEU A 100 -4.55 -2.28 11.69
N GLU A 101 -5.55 -3.01 12.17
CA GLU A 101 -6.69 -3.44 11.35
C GLU A 101 -7.53 -2.24 10.89
N VAL A 102 -7.81 -1.31 11.81
CA VAL A 102 -8.55 -0.09 11.47
C VAL A 102 -7.74 0.79 10.53
N LEU A 103 -6.45 0.99 10.80
CA LEU A 103 -5.54 1.76 9.94
C LEU A 103 -5.50 1.18 8.52
N SER A 104 -5.23 -0.12 8.38
CA SER A 104 -5.14 -0.81 7.08
C SER A 104 -6.45 -0.75 6.30
N ARG A 105 -7.61 -0.86 6.96
CA ARG A 105 -8.93 -0.73 6.32
C ARG A 105 -9.28 0.72 5.97
N ALA A 106 -8.79 1.68 6.73
CA ALA A 106 -9.13 3.09 6.58
C ALA A 106 -8.27 3.85 5.57
N LEU A 107 -7.13 3.29 5.11
CA LEU A 107 -6.31 3.89 4.04
C LEU A 107 -7.18 4.36 2.85
N PRO A 108 -6.94 5.57 2.33
CA PRO A 108 -7.84 6.22 1.40
C PRO A 108 -7.54 5.64 0.02
N PHE A 109 -8.23 4.58 -0.37
CA PHE A 109 -8.26 4.23 -1.78
C PHE A 109 -9.45 4.97 -2.37
N ARG A 110 -9.24 6.23 -2.74
CA ARG A 110 -9.92 6.74 -3.92
C ARG A 110 -9.35 5.91 -5.08
N PRO A 111 -10.13 5.02 -5.70
CA PRO A 111 -9.63 4.13 -6.75
C PRO A 111 -8.83 4.86 -7.81
N GLU A 112 -9.24 6.09 -8.11
CA GLU A 112 -8.68 6.99 -9.12
C GLU A 112 -7.25 7.47 -8.81
N TRP A 113 -6.74 7.21 -7.60
CA TRP A 113 -5.38 7.59 -7.20
C TRP A 113 -4.35 6.52 -7.56
N ILE A 114 -4.77 5.27 -7.67
CA ILE A 114 -3.89 4.12 -7.96
C ILE A 114 -4.25 3.45 -9.27
N PHE A 115 -5.54 3.43 -9.59
CA PHE A 115 -6.07 2.83 -10.80
C PHE A 115 -6.56 3.91 -11.76
N PRO A 116 -6.50 3.62 -13.07
CA PRO A 116 -7.09 4.46 -14.10
C PRO A 116 -8.56 4.75 -13.81
N SER A 117 -8.99 5.98 -14.11
CA SER A 117 -10.32 6.49 -13.77
C SER A 117 -11.44 6.00 -14.70
N HIS A 118 -11.08 5.55 -15.91
CA HIS A 118 -11.99 5.35 -17.04
C HIS A 118 -12.58 3.93 -17.15
N LEU A 119 -12.06 2.91 -16.45
CA LEU A 119 -12.66 1.57 -16.49
C LEU A 119 -13.64 1.36 -15.33
N PRO A 120 -14.94 1.13 -15.59
CA PRO A 120 -15.86 0.77 -14.53
C PRO A 120 -15.40 -0.55 -13.90
N ARG A 121 -15.02 -0.46 -12.62
CA ARG A 121 -14.53 -1.54 -11.73
C ARG A 121 -15.43 -2.80 -11.70
N SER A 122 -16.62 -2.77 -12.30
CA SER A 122 -17.67 -3.77 -12.17
C SER A 122 -18.09 -4.49 -13.46
N ALA A 123 -17.62 -4.08 -14.65
CA ALA A 123 -18.06 -4.70 -15.89
C ALA A 123 -16.95 -5.61 -16.45
N VAL A 124 -17.04 -6.91 -16.18
CA VAL A 124 -16.23 -7.90 -16.89
C VAL A 124 -16.59 -7.81 -18.38
N PRO A 125 -15.64 -7.53 -19.29
CA PRO A 125 -15.90 -7.49 -20.71
C PRO A 125 -16.47 -8.82 -21.20
N ARG A 126 -17.39 -8.74 -22.16
CA ARG A 126 -17.95 -9.91 -22.84
C ARG A 126 -16.85 -10.62 -23.63
N THR A 127 -17.04 -11.92 -23.86
CA THR A 127 -16.19 -12.70 -24.75
C THR A 127 -16.05 -11.99 -26.10
N GLY A 128 -14.82 -11.82 -26.56
CA GLY A 128 -14.51 -11.11 -27.82
C GLY A 128 -14.20 -9.62 -27.68
N GLN A 129 -14.54 -8.96 -26.57
CA GLN A 129 -14.24 -7.53 -26.37
C GLN A 129 -12.77 -7.23 -26.09
N TYR A 130 -11.97 -8.24 -25.76
CA TYR A 130 -10.53 -8.10 -25.55
C TYR A 130 -9.78 -9.31 -26.13
N CYS A 131 -8.50 -9.12 -26.44
CA CYS A 131 -7.63 -10.09 -27.10
C CYS A 131 -7.17 -11.19 -26.15
N SER A 132 -8.09 -12.03 -25.66
CA SER A 132 -7.79 -13.14 -24.74
C SER A 132 -6.80 -14.16 -25.31
N ASN A 133 -6.72 -14.26 -26.65
CA ASN A 133 -5.75 -15.06 -27.37
C ASN A 133 -4.29 -14.61 -27.16
N LEU A 134 -4.06 -13.38 -26.70
CA LEU A 134 -2.72 -12.89 -26.37
C LEU A 134 -2.19 -13.44 -25.05
N ILE A 135 -3.06 -13.99 -24.19
CA ILE A 135 -2.67 -14.56 -22.89
C ILE A 135 -2.12 -15.97 -23.14
N THR A 136 -0.88 -16.06 -23.60
CA THR A 136 -0.17 -17.34 -23.80
C THR A 136 1.00 -17.40 -22.84
N GLY A 137 1.48 -18.61 -22.50
CA GLY A 137 2.66 -18.71 -21.65
C GLY A 137 3.88 -18.00 -22.23
N GLN A 138 4.03 -17.97 -23.57
CA GLN A 138 5.12 -17.24 -24.20
C GLN A 138 4.97 -15.72 -24.03
N ASN A 139 3.79 -15.16 -24.33
CA ASN A 139 3.59 -13.72 -24.17
C ASN A 139 3.71 -13.28 -22.70
N VAL A 140 3.28 -14.12 -21.74
CA VAL A 140 3.49 -13.83 -20.31
C VAL A 140 4.96 -13.91 -19.93
N ARG A 141 5.73 -14.89 -20.45
CA ARG A 141 7.19 -14.95 -20.26
C ARG A 141 7.86 -13.69 -20.77
N ASP A 142 7.52 -13.27 -21.98
CA ASP A 142 8.11 -12.08 -22.61
C ASP A 142 7.75 -10.81 -21.83
N LEU A 143 6.50 -10.71 -21.35
CA LEU A 143 6.05 -9.62 -20.48
C LEU A 143 6.86 -9.54 -19.17
N MET A 144 7.09 -10.68 -18.52
CA MET A 144 7.88 -10.74 -17.28
C MET A 144 9.37 -10.48 -17.53
N ALA A 145 9.90 -10.91 -18.68
CA ALA A 145 11.29 -10.67 -19.08
C ALA A 145 11.55 -9.20 -19.43
N ALA A 146 10.51 -8.43 -19.78
CA ALA A 146 10.62 -6.99 -20.05
C ALA A 146 10.82 -6.13 -18.78
N LEU A 147 10.75 -6.71 -17.58
CA LEU A 147 11.01 -6.03 -16.29
C LEU A 147 10.20 -4.73 -16.12
N LEU A 148 8.94 -4.73 -16.54
CA LEU A 148 8.10 -3.52 -16.62
C LEU A 148 7.86 -2.84 -15.28
N TRP A 149 8.02 -3.57 -14.16
CA TRP A 149 7.97 -3.00 -12.81
C TRP A 149 9.12 -2.05 -12.50
N ASN A 150 10.18 -2.00 -13.30
CA ASN A 150 11.28 -1.04 -13.13
C ASN A 150 10.80 0.42 -13.24
N VAL A 151 9.63 0.67 -13.83
CA VAL A 151 9.01 2.00 -13.83
C VAL A 151 8.64 2.49 -12.42
N LEU A 152 8.52 1.58 -11.45
CA LEU A 152 8.19 1.90 -10.05
C LEU A 152 9.42 2.24 -9.20
N THR A 153 10.64 2.18 -9.75
CA THR A 153 11.88 2.39 -9.00
C THR A 153 12.81 3.42 -9.67
N GLY A 154 13.93 3.72 -9.01
CA GLY A 154 14.98 4.60 -9.49
C GLY A 154 14.51 6.05 -9.63
N ALA A 155 14.76 6.65 -10.81
CA ALA A 155 14.42 8.04 -11.10
C ALA A 155 12.92 8.36 -11.07
N ASN A 156 12.05 7.35 -10.98
CA ASN A 156 10.60 7.52 -10.92
C ASN A 156 10.06 7.53 -9.48
N ILE A 157 10.90 7.31 -8.47
CA ILE A 157 10.51 7.51 -7.07
C ILE A 157 10.49 9.02 -6.82
N PRO A 158 9.34 9.61 -6.47
CA PRO A 158 9.26 11.02 -6.09
C PRO A 158 10.18 11.35 -4.92
N GLU A 159 10.79 12.53 -4.96
CA GLU A 159 11.32 13.12 -3.73
C GLU A 159 10.15 13.34 -2.75
N PRO A 160 10.33 12.98 -1.46
CA PRO A 160 9.32 13.27 -0.47
C PRO A 160 9.02 14.77 -0.40
N MET A 161 7.76 15.10 -0.15
CA MET A 161 7.31 16.48 0.00
C MET A 161 7.15 16.90 1.47
N SER A 162 6.86 15.95 2.37
CA SER A 162 6.51 16.25 3.76
C SER A 162 7.59 15.85 4.77
N PHE A 163 8.73 15.30 4.34
CA PHE A 163 9.82 14.89 5.23
C PHE A 163 11.18 14.80 4.51
N GLU A 164 12.26 14.72 5.26
CA GLU A 164 13.60 14.44 4.72
C GLU A 164 13.91 12.94 4.81
N ILE A 165 14.50 12.36 3.75
CA ILE A 165 14.83 10.92 3.72
C ILE A 165 15.86 10.54 4.80
N THR A 166 16.72 11.48 5.20
CA THR A 166 17.80 11.27 6.17
C THR A 166 17.39 11.54 7.62
N VAL A 167 16.10 11.48 7.94
CA VAL A 167 15.62 11.62 9.32
C VAL A 167 16.09 10.44 10.15
N ASP A 168 16.58 10.69 11.37
CA ASP A 168 16.99 9.65 12.33
C ASP A 168 15.79 9.06 13.11
N GLY A 169 16.07 8.11 14.00
CA GLY A 169 15.07 7.58 14.94
C GLY A 169 14.00 6.71 14.29
N ARG A 170 12.77 6.70 14.84
CA ARG A 170 11.71 5.80 14.36
C ARG A 170 11.30 6.09 12.93
N LEU A 171 11.20 7.36 12.55
CA LEU A 171 10.79 7.76 11.20
C LEU A 171 11.85 7.34 10.17
N GLY A 172 13.12 7.56 10.46
CA GLY A 172 14.23 7.05 9.65
C GLY A 172 14.19 5.55 9.45
N PHE A 173 14.02 4.82 10.54
CA PHE A 173 13.89 3.36 10.49
C PHE A 173 12.68 2.94 9.63
N LEU A 174 11.51 3.56 9.80
CA LEU A 174 10.34 3.29 8.97
C LEU A 174 10.63 3.51 7.48
N ILE A 175 11.26 4.64 7.12
CA ILE A 175 11.60 5.00 5.74
C ILE A 175 12.57 3.99 5.13
N GLU A 176 13.61 3.61 5.86
CA GLU A 176 14.58 2.59 5.44
C GLU A 176 13.89 1.24 5.17
N ARG A 177 13.06 0.79 6.12
CA ARG A 177 12.35 -0.49 5.97
C ARG A 177 11.32 -0.47 4.87
N TYR A 178 10.58 0.63 4.73
CA TYR A 178 9.65 0.82 3.62
C TYR A 178 10.38 0.76 2.28
N SER A 179 11.50 1.47 2.12
CA SER A 179 12.30 1.46 0.89
C SER A 179 12.74 0.04 0.49
N ALA A 180 13.22 -0.73 1.47
CA ALA A 180 13.63 -2.11 1.25
C ALA A 180 12.46 -3.00 0.82
N VAL A 181 11.30 -2.86 1.47
CA VAL A 181 10.09 -3.61 1.12
C VAL A 181 9.55 -3.22 -0.26
N GLU A 182 9.49 -1.92 -0.59
CA GLU A 182 9.07 -1.45 -1.91
C GLU A 182 9.96 -2.05 -3.00
N PHE A 183 11.28 -1.98 -2.83
CA PHE A 183 12.23 -2.55 -3.78
C PHE A 183 12.10 -4.08 -3.92
N GLN A 184 11.92 -4.78 -2.80
CA GLN A 184 11.74 -6.24 -2.79
C GLN A 184 10.44 -6.67 -3.50
N ASP A 185 9.39 -5.86 -3.42
CA ASP A 185 8.04 -6.23 -3.85
C ASP A 185 7.56 -5.53 -5.13
N LEU A 186 8.45 -4.87 -5.89
CA LEU A 186 8.11 -4.15 -7.12
C LEU A 186 7.23 -4.97 -8.08
N ILE A 187 7.56 -6.25 -8.24
CA ILE A 187 6.78 -7.18 -9.08
C ILE A 187 5.36 -7.30 -8.55
N ALA A 188 5.19 -7.50 -7.24
CA ALA A 188 3.88 -7.66 -6.62
C ALA A 188 3.05 -6.36 -6.71
N TYR A 189 3.68 -5.20 -6.55
CA TYR A 189 3.03 -3.90 -6.76
C TYR A 189 2.54 -3.75 -8.20
N TRP A 190 3.43 -3.97 -9.17
CA TRP A 190 3.10 -3.86 -10.58
C TRP A 190 2.00 -4.85 -10.99
N GLU A 191 2.11 -6.12 -10.60
CA GLU A 191 1.09 -7.13 -10.86
C GLU A 191 -0.26 -6.82 -10.19
N SER A 192 -0.25 -6.09 -9.08
CA SER A 192 -1.47 -5.69 -8.35
C SER A 192 -2.22 -4.55 -9.02
N THR A 193 -1.52 -3.72 -9.79
CA THR A 193 -2.10 -2.66 -10.61
C THR A 193 -2.34 -3.07 -12.05
N HIS A 194 -1.67 -4.12 -12.55
CA HIS A 194 -1.75 -4.62 -13.94
C HIS A 194 -2.23 -6.08 -14.01
N HIS A 195 -3.18 -6.45 -13.16
CA HIS A 195 -3.75 -7.79 -13.16
C HIS A 195 -4.49 -8.05 -14.48
N PHE A 196 -4.23 -9.15 -15.18
CA PHE A 196 -5.07 -9.59 -16.29
C PHE A 196 -5.64 -10.98 -16.02
N PRO A 197 -6.89 -11.28 -16.47
CA PRO A 197 -7.49 -12.57 -16.24
C PRO A 197 -6.76 -13.65 -17.05
N VAL A 198 -6.37 -14.77 -16.43
CA VAL A 198 -5.84 -15.94 -17.13
C VAL A 198 -6.96 -16.99 -17.27
N PRO A 199 -7.48 -17.24 -18.50
CA PRO A 199 -8.51 -18.24 -18.74
C PRO A 199 -8.19 -19.61 -18.14
N THR A 200 -9.20 -20.24 -17.51
CA THR A 200 -9.03 -21.58 -16.91
C THR A 200 -8.63 -22.65 -17.94
N SER A 201 -9.09 -22.53 -19.19
CA SER A 201 -8.66 -23.41 -20.28
C SER A 201 -7.15 -23.30 -20.53
N GLN A 202 -6.61 -22.08 -20.54
CA GLN A 202 -5.17 -21.83 -20.74
C GLN A 202 -4.33 -22.30 -19.55
N ILE A 203 -4.82 -22.12 -18.32
CA ILE A 203 -4.18 -22.66 -17.10
C ILE A 203 -4.06 -24.19 -17.19
N ARG A 204 -5.09 -24.87 -17.70
CA ARG A 204 -5.08 -26.34 -17.85
C ARG A 204 -4.15 -26.81 -18.97
N SER A 205 -3.98 -26.02 -20.02
CA SER A 205 -3.19 -26.42 -21.19
C SER A 205 -1.72 -26.00 -21.13
N ASP A 206 -1.37 -24.98 -20.35
CA ASP A 206 -0.01 -24.42 -20.28
C ASP A 206 0.54 -24.46 -18.84
N PRO A 207 1.50 -25.36 -18.54
CA PRO A 207 2.10 -25.48 -17.22
C PRO A 207 2.73 -24.19 -16.70
N TYR A 208 3.25 -23.34 -17.59
CA TYR A 208 3.84 -22.07 -17.17
C TYR A 208 2.77 -21.11 -16.65
N LEU A 209 1.62 -21.04 -17.32
CA LEU A 209 0.50 -20.20 -16.86
C LEU A 209 -0.07 -20.69 -15.53
N ALA A 210 -0.12 -22.00 -15.31
CA ALA A 210 -0.50 -22.58 -14.02
C ALA A 210 0.43 -22.12 -12.89
N THR A 211 1.74 -22.24 -13.09
CA THR A 211 2.74 -21.76 -12.13
C THR A 211 2.66 -20.26 -11.93
N PHE A 212 2.57 -19.49 -13.03
CA PHE A 212 2.50 -18.03 -12.98
C PHE A 212 1.35 -17.51 -12.09
N VAL A 213 0.15 -18.08 -12.22
CA VAL A 213 -1.01 -17.68 -11.42
C VAL A 213 -0.83 -17.98 -9.93
N VAL A 214 -0.18 -19.10 -9.59
CA VAL A 214 0.13 -19.46 -8.20
C VAL A 214 1.19 -18.51 -7.64
N GLU A 215 2.29 -18.34 -8.36
CA GLU A 215 3.41 -17.49 -7.95
C GLU A 215 3.01 -16.02 -7.79
N ARG A 216 2.16 -15.51 -8.68
CA ARG A 216 1.58 -14.17 -8.53
C ARG A 216 0.79 -14.02 -7.23
N LYS A 217 -0.06 -15.01 -6.90
CA LYS A 217 -0.82 -15.00 -5.65
C LYS A 217 0.10 -15.04 -4.43
N ASN A 218 1.16 -15.86 -4.49
CA ASN A 218 2.16 -15.96 -3.42
C ASN A 218 2.89 -14.62 -3.25
N ARG A 219 3.42 -14.03 -4.33
CA ARG A 219 4.04 -12.69 -4.31
C ARG A 219 3.13 -11.65 -3.69
N ARG A 220 1.87 -11.57 -4.14
CA ARG A 220 0.88 -10.64 -3.57
C ARG A 220 0.63 -10.89 -2.08
N SER A 221 0.52 -12.14 -1.67
CA SER A 221 0.31 -12.51 -0.26
C SER A 221 1.48 -12.07 0.61
N HIS A 222 2.72 -12.36 0.18
CA HIS A 222 3.93 -11.98 0.90
C HIS A 222 4.12 -10.46 0.94
N ALA A 223 3.91 -9.76 -0.18
CA ALA A 223 3.95 -8.30 -0.21
C ALA A 223 2.88 -7.68 0.69
N GLY A 224 1.66 -8.24 0.71
CA GLY A 224 0.61 -7.80 1.63
C GLY A 224 0.95 -8.03 3.11
N ALA A 225 1.67 -9.11 3.44
CA ALA A 225 2.16 -9.36 4.79
C ALA A 225 3.24 -8.34 5.20
N ARG A 226 4.22 -8.08 4.33
CA ARG A 226 5.25 -7.05 4.56
C ARG A 226 4.66 -5.65 4.64
N TRP A 227 3.67 -5.32 3.80
CA TRP A 227 2.96 -4.04 3.87
C TRP A 227 2.27 -3.85 5.24
N LYS A 228 1.65 -4.90 5.80
CA LYS A 228 1.10 -4.83 7.16
C LYS A 228 2.18 -4.57 8.22
N GLN A 229 3.39 -5.11 8.04
CA GLN A 229 4.51 -4.82 8.94
C GLN A 229 4.94 -3.35 8.83
N ILE A 230 4.99 -2.78 7.62
CA ILE A 230 5.23 -1.34 7.41
C ILE A 230 4.14 -0.50 8.08
N LEU A 231 2.86 -0.85 7.92
CA LEU A 231 1.77 -0.13 8.60
C LEU A 231 1.86 -0.24 10.12
N ASN A 232 2.41 -1.33 10.65
CA ASN A 232 2.66 -1.46 12.09
C ASN A 232 3.78 -0.52 12.55
N LEU A 233 4.88 -0.42 11.79
CA LEU A 233 5.93 0.57 12.06
C LEU A 233 5.41 2.00 11.97
N PHE A 234 4.56 2.28 10.99
CA PHE A 234 3.88 3.57 10.84
C PHE A 234 3.00 3.87 12.05
N LEU A 235 2.24 2.89 12.55
CA LEU A 235 1.44 3.04 13.76
C LEU A 235 2.30 3.39 14.99
N ILE A 236 3.46 2.74 15.14
CA ILE A 236 4.41 3.04 16.21
C ILE A 236 4.95 4.47 16.05
N ALA A 237 5.39 4.85 14.85
CA ALA A 237 5.88 6.21 14.56
C ALA A 237 4.83 7.29 14.90
N MET A 238 3.56 7.09 14.51
CA MET A 238 2.49 8.00 14.87
C MET A 238 2.31 8.12 16.39
N ARG A 239 2.27 6.99 17.10
CA ARG A 239 2.10 6.96 18.56
C ARG A 239 3.29 7.55 19.30
N GLU A 240 4.49 7.43 18.77
CA GLU A 240 5.70 8.09 19.30
C GLU A 240 5.76 9.58 18.94
N GLY A 241 4.88 10.07 18.05
CA GLY A 241 4.77 11.48 17.68
C GLY A 241 5.71 11.91 16.57
N TRP A 242 6.21 10.98 15.76
CA TRP A 242 7.07 11.25 14.60
C TRP A 242 6.31 11.73 13.38
N CYS A 243 5.05 11.37 13.28
CA CYS A 243 4.16 11.73 12.19
C CYS A 243 2.72 11.65 12.68
N ASP A 244 1.78 12.12 11.87
CA ASP A 244 0.42 11.65 11.93
C ASP A 244 0.08 10.85 10.68
N ARG A 245 -1.20 10.62 10.45
CA ARG A 245 -1.68 9.79 9.36
C ARG A 245 -1.39 10.38 7.98
N ASP A 246 -1.26 11.70 7.87
CA ASP A 246 -1.12 12.38 6.58
C ASP A 246 0.24 12.14 5.94
N LEU A 247 1.23 11.66 6.70
CA LEU A 247 2.51 11.20 6.14
C LEU A 247 2.30 10.12 5.06
N LEU A 248 1.29 9.26 5.19
CA LEU A 248 0.96 8.27 4.14
C LEU A 248 0.44 8.90 2.86
N LEU A 249 0.04 10.17 2.89
CA LEU A 249 -0.26 10.89 1.67
C LEU A 249 1.03 11.25 0.94
N ASP A 250 2.23 11.22 1.52
CA ASP A 250 3.41 11.61 0.75
C ASP A 250 3.61 10.74 -0.52
N PRO A 251 3.90 11.33 -1.71
CA PRO A 251 4.17 10.58 -2.95
C PRO A 251 5.25 9.51 -2.81
N TYR A 252 6.15 9.68 -1.84
CA TYR A 252 7.16 8.69 -1.52
C TYR A 252 6.56 7.32 -1.19
N PHE A 253 5.36 7.25 -0.58
CA PHE A 253 4.73 5.98 -0.24
C PHE A 253 3.84 5.44 -1.37
N LEU A 254 4.19 4.26 -1.89
CA LEU A 254 3.34 3.45 -2.76
C LEU A 254 2.42 2.60 -1.88
N HIS A 255 1.13 2.90 -1.91
CA HIS A 255 0.16 2.09 -1.19
C HIS A 255 -0.05 0.74 -1.86
N PHE A 256 0.11 -0.35 -1.10
CA PHE A 256 -0.18 -1.68 -1.64
C PHE A 256 -1.70 -1.87 -1.83
N PRO A 257 -2.19 -2.16 -3.06
CA PRO A 257 -3.62 -2.21 -3.32
C PRO A 257 -4.33 -3.33 -2.54
N LYS A 258 -5.49 -3.05 -1.95
CA LYS A 258 -6.32 -4.09 -1.34
C LYS A 258 -6.89 -5.02 -2.41
N ARG A 259 -7.28 -6.22 -2.02
CA ARG A 259 -7.94 -7.19 -2.92
C ARG A 259 -9.27 -6.68 -3.46
N THR A 260 -10.00 -5.89 -2.68
CA THR A 260 -11.24 -5.24 -3.11
C THR A 260 -11.01 -4.13 -4.12
N ASP A 261 -9.76 -3.65 -4.23
CA ASP A 261 -9.39 -2.56 -5.11
C ASP A 261 -8.72 -3.04 -6.40
N GLU A 262 -8.34 -4.33 -6.48
CA GLU A 262 -7.68 -4.93 -7.65
C GLU A 262 -8.54 -4.76 -8.91
N VAL A 263 -8.02 -4.04 -9.90
CA VAL A 263 -8.65 -3.84 -11.20
C VAL A 263 -8.02 -4.77 -12.22
N ALA A 264 -8.85 -5.38 -13.07
CA ALA A 264 -8.38 -6.18 -14.18
C ALA A 264 -8.14 -5.31 -15.42
N TRP A 265 -6.96 -5.45 -15.99
CA TRP A 265 -6.58 -5.04 -17.33
C TRP A 265 -7.00 -6.12 -18.35
N TYR A 266 -7.53 -5.68 -19.49
CA TYR A 266 -7.99 -6.55 -20.57
C TYR A 266 -7.21 -6.23 -21.85
N PRO A 267 -6.23 -7.08 -22.25
CA PRO A 267 -5.35 -6.78 -23.38
C PRO A 267 -6.09 -6.51 -24.69
N GLY A 268 -5.73 -5.42 -25.39
CA GLY A 268 -6.28 -5.05 -26.70
C GLY A 268 -7.74 -4.58 -26.69
N ILE A 269 -8.29 -4.30 -25.50
CA ILE A 269 -9.66 -3.79 -25.36
C ILE A 269 -9.85 -2.43 -26.04
N GLU A 270 -8.82 -1.57 -26.03
CA GLU A 270 -8.88 -0.24 -26.64
C GLU A 270 -8.99 -0.33 -28.17
N ALA A 271 -8.11 -1.09 -28.83
CA ALA A 271 -8.18 -1.31 -30.27
C ALA A 271 -9.54 -1.89 -30.70
N ARG A 272 -10.03 -2.89 -29.94
CA ARG A 272 -11.31 -3.53 -30.24
C ARG A 272 -12.50 -2.62 -30.02
N ASN A 273 -12.54 -1.87 -28.92
CA ASN A 273 -13.61 -0.91 -28.67
C ASN A 273 -13.64 0.18 -29.76
N ALA A 274 -12.47 0.66 -30.19
CA ALA A 274 -12.39 1.63 -31.28
C ALA A 274 -12.92 1.07 -32.60
N ASN A 275 -12.57 -0.18 -32.94
CA ASN A 275 -13.10 -0.85 -34.14
C ASN A 275 -14.59 -1.19 -34.05
N ILE A 276 -15.12 -1.45 -32.84
CA ILE A 276 -16.56 -1.66 -32.63
C ILE A 276 -17.32 -0.34 -32.80
N ALA A 277 -16.77 0.77 -32.29
CA ALA A 277 -17.37 2.09 -32.39
C ALA A 277 -17.32 2.63 -33.84
N ASP A 278 -16.22 2.39 -34.55
CA ASP A 278 -16.04 2.73 -35.96
C ASP A 278 -15.40 1.56 -36.72
N PRO A 279 -16.22 0.73 -37.39
CA PRO A 279 -15.72 -0.40 -38.19
C PRO A 279 -14.84 0.00 -39.37
N GLN A 280 -14.85 1.27 -39.81
CA GLN A 280 -13.98 1.72 -40.89
C GLN A 280 -12.57 2.10 -40.40
N LEU A 281 -12.41 2.33 -39.09
CA LEU A 281 -11.12 2.69 -38.49
C LEU A 281 -10.06 1.63 -38.74
N ASN A 282 -10.44 0.34 -38.73
CA ASN A 282 -9.56 -0.81 -38.96
C ASN A 282 -8.24 -0.72 -38.16
N ARG A 283 -8.33 -0.30 -36.90
CA ARG A 283 -7.19 -0.20 -35.98
C ARG A 283 -6.58 -1.58 -35.80
N ARG A 284 -5.26 -1.67 -35.98
CA ARG A 284 -4.50 -2.90 -35.78
C ARG A 284 -4.61 -3.35 -34.32
N GLU A 285 -4.98 -4.61 -34.10
CA GLU A 285 -4.93 -5.23 -32.78
C GLU A 285 -3.47 -5.50 -32.35
N PRO A 286 -3.16 -5.43 -31.04
CA PRO A 286 -1.81 -5.72 -30.54
C PRO A 286 -1.42 -7.17 -30.79
N ALA A 287 -0.14 -7.40 -31.11
CA ALA A 287 0.40 -8.73 -31.39
C ALA A 287 0.84 -9.50 -30.15
N ASN A 288 1.11 -8.81 -29.04
CA ASN A 288 1.57 -9.40 -27.78
C ASN A 288 1.12 -8.53 -26.58
N LEU A 289 1.37 -9.01 -25.35
CA LEU A 289 0.97 -8.32 -24.13
C LEU A 289 1.73 -7.00 -23.92
N ILE A 290 2.96 -6.86 -24.43
CA ILE A 290 3.73 -5.62 -24.31
C ILE A 290 3.11 -4.52 -25.19
N GLU A 291 2.77 -4.82 -26.45
CA GLU A 291 2.05 -3.90 -27.33
C GLU A 291 0.68 -3.52 -26.76
N ALA A 292 -0.06 -4.51 -26.23
CA ALA A 292 -1.36 -4.27 -25.61
C ALA A 292 -1.26 -3.38 -24.36
N LEU A 293 -0.20 -3.53 -23.57
CA LEU A 293 0.03 -2.69 -22.40
C LEU A 293 0.36 -1.25 -22.82
N ALA A 294 1.25 -1.09 -23.80
CA ALA A 294 1.60 0.23 -24.34
C ALA A 294 0.37 0.96 -24.91
N GLU A 295 -0.54 0.23 -25.54
CA GLU A 295 -1.83 0.78 -25.98
C GLU A 295 -2.69 1.26 -24.80
N CYS A 296 -2.85 0.44 -23.76
CA CYS A 296 -3.64 0.83 -22.59
C CYS A 296 -3.01 2.00 -21.85
N ASP A 297 -1.69 2.05 -21.74
CA ASP A 297 -0.95 3.18 -21.18
C ASP A 297 -1.12 4.47 -21.98
N ALA A 298 -1.29 4.39 -23.30
CA ALA A 298 -1.54 5.56 -24.12
C ALA A 298 -2.96 6.09 -23.97
N ALA A 299 -3.94 5.19 -23.74
CA ALA A 299 -5.34 5.54 -23.58
C ALA A 299 -5.64 6.17 -22.20
N ASP A 300 -5.09 5.59 -21.14
CA ASP A 300 -5.04 6.20 -19.82
C ASP A 300 -3.78 5.70 -19.13
N PRO A 301 -2.74 6.54 -18.92
CA PRO A 301 -1.47 6.08 -18.37
C PRO A 301 -1.64 5.28 -17.07
N TRP A 302 -1.46 3.94 -17.11
CA TRP A 302 -1.60 3.05 -15.95
C TRP A 302 -0.41 3.21 -14.99
N ARG A 303 -0.15 4.42 -14.50
CA ARG A 303 1.07 4.70 -13.74
C ARG A 303 0.82 5.79 -12.74
N THR A 304 0.73 5.38 -11.47
CA THR A 304 1.02 6.22 -10.30
C THR A 304 0.59 7.67 -10.46
N HIS A 305 -0.65 7.90 -10.93
CA HIS A 305 -1.19 9.25 -11.17
C HIS A 305 -0.98 10.09 -9.92
N TYR A 306 -1.20 9.47 -8.76
CA TYR A 306 -0.91 10.06 -7.47
C TYR A 306 0.53 10.58 -7.32
N ARG A 307 1.55 9.73 -7.55
CA ARG A 307 2.96 10.10 -7.38
C ARG A 307 3.41 11.20 -8.34
N LEU A 308 2.88 11.22 -9.57
CA LEU A 308 3.39 12.07 -10.64
C LEU A 308 2.77 13.49 -10.65
N HIS A 309 1.73 13.75 -9.85
CA HIS A 309 1.04 15.04 -9.79
C HIS A 309 1.48 15.91 -8.59
N HIS A 310 2.79 16.14 -8.44
CA HIS A 310 3.37 16.90 -7.33
C HIS A 310 2.71 18.28 -7.07
N ALA A 311 2.38 19.04 -8.12
CA ALA A 311 1.92 20.42 -8.00
C ALA A 311 0.59 20.58 -7.22
N CYS A 312 -0.30 19.60 -7.34
CA CYS A 312 -1.65 19.64 -6.78
C CYS A 312 -1.85 18.60 -5.66
N HIS A 313 -0.75 18.03 -5.16
CA HIS A 313 -0.80 16.87 -4.30
C HIS A 313 -1.24 17.19 -2.87
N THR A 314 -2.13 16.38 -2.30
CA THR A 314 -2.69 16.66 -0.96
C THR A 314 -1.64 16.64 0.14
N ALA A 315 -0.56 15.87 -0.03
CA ALA A 315 0.55 15.86 0.94
C ALA A 315 1.26 17.22 1.12
N ARG A 316 1.08 18.19 0.20
CA ARG A 316 1.59 19.56 0.40
C ARG A 316 0.94 20.28 1.58
N ARG A 317 -0.18 19.75 2.09
CA ARG A 317 -0.88 20.28 3.26
C ARG A 317 -0.42 19.63 4.56
N VAL A 318 0.44 18.61 4.49
CA VAL A 318 1.08 18.01 5.65
C VAL A 318 2.06 19.06 6.21
N VAL A 319 1.76 19.58 7.39
CA VAL A 319 2.58 20.56 8.12
C VAL A 319 3.38 19.87 9.19
#